data_AF-T0Y4R6-F1
#
_entry.id   AF-T0Y4R6-F1
#
_cell.length_a   1.000
_cell.length_b   1.000
_cell.length_c   1.000
_cell.angle_alpha   90.00
_cell.angle_beta   90.00
_cell.angle_gamma   90.00
#
_symmetry.space_group_name_H-M   'P 1'
#
loop_
_entity.id
_entity.type
_entity.pdbx_description
1 polymer ?
#
loop_
_entity_poly.entity_id
_entity_poly.type
_entity_poly.pdbx_seq_one_letter_code
_entity_poly.pdbx_strand_id
1 'polypeptide(L)'
;SLVLAEQGSNPNLANETARTWTAGFDLTPWSGAQLSLTFYDIAYWNRIEQSTAHDPFAVLQDGNEWAAVINRAPTPAEIEAICESRQFIGPVATCLASHPAAIVDLRLANLSATRTRGLD
;
A
#
# COMPACT_ATOMS: atom_id res chain seq x y z
N SER A 1 8.54 -23.71 6.38
CA SER A 1 9.10 -23.75 5.03
C SER A 1 9.75 -22.42 4.71
N LEU A 2 10.74 -22.37 3.83
CA LEU A 2 11.34 -21.11 3.37
C LEU A 2 10.37 -20.34 2.48
N VAL A 3 10.40 -19.01 2.58
CA VAL A 3 9.57 -18.07 1.81
C VAL A 3 10.46 -16.94 1.31
N LEU A 4 10.26 -16.50 0.07
CA LEU A 4 10.82 -15.25 -0.44
C LEU A 4 9.83 -14.11 -0.22
N ALA A 5 10.32 -12.95 0.20
CA ALA A 5 9.51 -11.76 0.40
C ALA A 5 10.02 -10.64 -0.51
N GLU A 6 9.16 -10.10 -1.35
CA GLU A 6 9.43 -8.90 -2.15
C GLU A 6 8.97 -7.66 -1.39
N GLN A 7 9.84 -6.68 -1.21
CA GLN A 7 9.57 -5.46 -0.44
C GLN A 7 10.01 -4.22 -1.22
N GLY A 8 9.41 -3.07 -0.90
CA GLY A 8 9.79 -1.78 -1.47
C GLY A 8 8.76 -1.25 -2.46
N SER A 9 9.22 -0.51 -3.48
CA SER A 9 8.35 0.10 -4.48
C SER A 9 7.83 -0.92 -5.48
N ASN A 10 6.71 -0.61 -6.11
CA ASN A 10 6.08 -1.42 -7.15
C ASN A 10 6.00 -0.60 -8.45
N PRO A 11 6.51 -1.10 -9.59
CA PRO A 11 6.46 -0.37 -10.86
C PRO A 11 5.03 -0.16 -11.38
N ASN A 12 4.05 -0.89 -10.84
CA ASN A 12 2.64 -0.81 -11.22
C ASN A 12 1.83 0.15 -10.35
N LEU A 13 2.47 1.00 -9.52
CA LEU A 13 1.78 2.00 -8.72
C LEU A 13 1.07 3.03 -9.60
N ALA A 14 -0.19 3.27 -9.30
CA ALA A 14 -0.95 4.41 -9.80
C ALA A 14 -0.83 5.59 -8.83
N ASN A 15 -1.04 6.81 -9.34
CA ASN A 15 -1.11 8.01 -8.49
C ASN A 15 -2.26 7.92 -7.49
N GLU A 16 -2.01 8.33 -6.25
CA GLU A 16 -3.06 8.61 -5.28
C GLU A 16 -3.98 9.71 -5.82
N THR A 17 -5.29 9.53 -5.69
CA THR A 17 -6.28 10.46 -6.22
C THR A 17 -7.19 10.95 -5.10
N ALA A 18 -7.46 12.24 -5.07
CA ALA A 18 -8.44 12.83 -4.15
C ALA A 18 -9.49 13.61 -4.93
N ARG A 19 -10.76 13.44 -4.55
CA ARG A 19 -11.85 14.32 -4.97
C ARG A 19 -12.27 15.15 -3.78
N THR A 20 -12.15 16.47 -3.91
CA THR A 20 -12.48 17.43 -2.87
C THR A 20 -13.66 18.28 -3.28
N TRP A 21 -14.63 18.40 -2.37
CA TRP A 21 -15.69 19.38 -2.42
C TRP A 21 -15.58 20.30 -1.21
N THR A 22 -15.68 21.61 -1.43
CA THR A 22 -15.73 22.62 -0.37
C THR A 22 -16.87 23.59 -0.62
N ALA A 23 -17.51 24.04 0.44
CA ALA A 23 -18.54 25.08 0.41
C ALA A 23 -18.29 26.04 1.58
N GLY A 24 -18.19 27.33 1.28
CA GLY A 24 -17.88 28.37 2.27
C GLY A 24 -19.01 29.37 2.44
N PHE A 25 -19.15 29.90 3.65
CA PHE A 25 -19.99 31.05 3.96
C PHE A 25 -19.19 32.09 4.75
N ASP A 26 -19.12 33.30 4.21
CA ASP A 26 -18.44 34.44 4.83
C ASP A 26 -19.44 35.56 5.14
N LEU A 27 -19.39 36.10 6.36
CA LEU A 27 -20.29 37.15 6.81
C LEU A 27 -19.55 38.19 7.65
N THR A 28 -19.80 39.46 7.35
CA THR A 28 -19.36 40.61 8.15
C THR A 28 -20.60 41.30 8.74
N PRO A 29 -21.16 40.81 9.86
CA PRO A 29 -22.45 41.28 10.34
C PRO A 29 -22.41 42.72 10.92
N TRP A 30 -21.26 43.18 11.41
CA TRP A 30 -21.02 44.58 11.78
C TRP A 30 -19.52 44.90 11.70
N SER A 31 -19.19 46.19 11.76
CA SER A 31 -17.81 46.67 11.70
C SER A 31 -16.93 46.01 12.77
N GLY A 32 -15.90 45.29 12.33
CA GLY A 32 -14.94 44.60 13.22
C GLY A 32 -15.30 43.16 13.58
N ALA A 33 -16.43 42.61 13.11
CA ALA A 33 -16.76 41.19 13.26
C ALA A 33 -16.73 40.48 11.89
N GLN A 34 -16.01 39.35 11.84
CA GLN A 34 -15.95 38.46 10.68
C GLN A 34 -16.29 37.04 11.15
N LEU A 35 -17.23 36.40 10.45
CA LEU A 35 -17.56 35.00 10.61
C LEU A 35 -17.28 34.29 9.29
N SER A 36 -16.58 33.18 9.35
CA SER A 36 -16.35 32.28 8.22
C SER A 36 -16.68 30.86 8.66
N LEU A 37 -17.33 30.10 7.79
CA LEU A 37 -17.66 28.69 8.00
C LEU A 37 -17.37 27.95 6.71
N THR A 38 -16.58 26.88 6.78
CA THR A 38 -16.25 26.05 5.62
C THR A 38 -16.71 24.62 5.84
N PHE A 39 -17.52 24.09 4.95
CA PHE A 39 -17.75 22.64 4.84
C PHE A 39 -16.77 22.03 3.85
N TYR A 40 -16.20 20.87 4.19
CA TYR A 40 -15.37 20.07 3.29
C TYR A 40 -15.82 18.60 3.24
N ASP A 41 -15.61 17.98 2.08
CA ASP A 41 -15.75 16.54 1.83
C ASP A 41 -14.64 16.09 0.88
N ILE A 42 -13.75 15.25 1.38
CA ILE A 42 -12.57 14.76 0.66
C ILE A 42 -12.67 13.24 0.58
N ALA A 43 -12.67 12.71 -0.63
CA ALA A 43 -12.62 11.29 -0.90
C ALA A 43 -11.31 10.92 -1.59
N TYR A 44 -10.47 10.16 -0.88
CA TYR A 44 -9.20 9.60 -1.34
C TYR A 44 -9.40 8.20 -1.90
N TRP A 45 -8.73 7.93 -3.01
CA TRP A 45 -8.70 6.64 -3.70
C TRP A 45 -7.27 6.31 -4.10
N ASN A 46 -7.01 5.02 -4.33
CA ASN A 46 -5.70 4.53 -4.74
C ASN A 46 -4.59 4.93 -3.77
N ARG A 47 -4.89 5.04 -2.46
CA ARG A 47 -3.84 5.36 -1.49
C ARG A 47 -2.79 4.26 -1.48
N ILE A 48 -1.53 4.67 -1.55
CA ILE A 48 -0.38 3.80 -1.63
C ILE A 48 0.01 3.40 -0.21
N GLU A 49 -0.22 2.14 0.13
CA GLU A 49 0.07 1.59 1.44
C GLU A 49 0.88 0.29 1.30
N GLN A 50 1.60 -0.08 2.35
CA GLN A 50 2.20 -1.42 2.46
C GLN A 50 1.16 -2.34 3.11
N SER A 51 0.87 -3.46 2.47
CA SER A 51 -0.11 -4.46 2.93
C SER A 51 0.09 -4.85 4.39
N THR A 52 1.33 -4.93 4.87
CA THR A 52 1.65 -5.32 6.26
C THR A 52 2.73 -4.46 6.90
N ALA A 53 2.54 -3.15 6.88
CA ALA A 53 3.48 -2.19 7.48
C ALA A 53 3.86 -2.50 8.95
N HIS A 54 3.04 -3.27 9.69
CA HIS A 54 3.23 -3.54 11.12
C HIS A 54 3.69 -4.98 11.46
N ASP A 55 3.34 -5.98 10.65
CA ASP A 55 3.82 -7.37 10.83
C ASP A 55 3.87 -8.13 9.48
N PRO A 56 5.05 -8.23 8.84
CA PRO A 56 5.21 -8.93 7.57
C PRO A 56 4.99 -10.45 7.67
N PHE A 57 4.97 -11.02 8.87
CA PHE A 57 4.67 -12.44 9.09
C PHE A 57 3.19 -12.69 9.34
N ALA A 58 2.38 -11.67 9.65
CA ALA A 58 0.93 -11.80 9.78
C ALA A 58 0.26 -12.28 8.48
N VAL A 59 0.82 -11.92 7.31
CA VAL A 59 0.40 -12.45 6.00
C VAL A 59 0.34 -13.97 5.96
N LEU A 60 1.30 -14.62 6.61
CA LEU A 60 1.40 -16.08 6.62
C LEU A 60 0.46 -16.73 7.65
N GLN A 61 -0.01 -15.96 8.65
CA GLN A 61 -0.95 -16.43 9.67
C GLN A 61 -2.39 -16.43 9.14
N ASP A 62 -2.81 -15.34 8.49
CA ASP A 62 -4.15 -15.19 7.90
C ASP A 62 -4.13 -15.39 6.38
N GLY A 63 -3.55 -16.51 5.96
CA GLY A 63 -3.21 -16.76 4.56
C GLY A 63 -4.39 -16.82 3.57
N ASN A 64 -5.64 -16.78 4.05
CA ASN A 64 -6.85 -16.72 3.22
C ASN A 64 -7.27 -15.27 2.95
N GLU A 65 -7.09 -14.36 3.92
CA GLU A 65 -7.32 -12.93 3.75
C GLU A 65 -6.27 -12.33 2.81
N TRP A 66 -5.02 -12.81 2.94
CA TRP A 66 -3.89 -12.33 2.15
C TRP A 66 -3.58 -13.18 0.91
N ALA A 67 -4.51 -14.03 0.48
CA ALA A 67 -4.28 -14.93 -0.66
C ALA A 67 -3.85 -14.19 -1.95
N ALA A 68 -4.29 -12.94 -2.12
CA ALA A 68 -3.94 -12.10 -3.27
C ALA A 68 -2.46 -11.68 -3.33
N VAL A 69 -1.74 -11.71 -2.22
CA VAL A 69 -0.32 -11.31 -2.13
C VAL A 69 0.62 -12.50 -1.87
N ILE A 70 0.10 -13.73 -1.85
CA ILE A 70 0.88 -14.95 -1.61
C ILE A 70 0.83 -15.84 -2.85
N ASN A 71 1.96 -15.97 -3.55
CA ASN A 71 2.15 -17.02 -4.53
C ASN A 71 2.64 -18.30 -3.83
N ARG A 72 1.74 -19.27 -3.63
CA ARG A 72 2.03 -20.55 -2.94
C ARG A 72 2.64 -21.62 -3.86
N ALA A 73 2.78 -21.35 -5.14
CA ALA A 73 3.35 -22.28 -6.11
C ALA A 73 4.24 -21.51 -7.10
N PRO A 74 5.31 -20.86 -6.61
CA PRO A 74 6.18 -20.05 -7.45
C PRO A 74 6.90 -20.90 -8.48
N THR A 75 6.98 -20.39 -9.70
CA THR A 75 7.74 -21.01 -10.77
C THR A 75 9.24 -20.83 -10.56
N PRO A 76 10.09 -21.71 -11.12
CA PRO A 76 11.55 -21.53 -11.06
C PRO A 76 12.01 -20.18 -11.61
N ALA A 77 11.36 -19.67 -12.67
CA ALA A 77 11.69 -18.38 -13.28
C ALA A 77 11.36 -17.19 -12.35
N GLU A 78 10.26 -17.24 -11.60
CA GLU A 78 9.93 -16.20 -10.62
C GLU A 78 10.94 -16.18 -9.47
N ILE A 79 11.37 -17.35 -9.00
CA ILE A 79 12.41 -17.47 -7.97
C ILE A 79 13.74 -16.93 -8.48
N GLU A 80 14.17 -17.31 -9.68
CA GLU A 80 15.40 -16.84 -10.32
C GLU A 80 15.39 -15.32 -10.47
N ALA A 81 14.28 -14.74 -10.96
CA ALA A 81 14.14 -13.30 -11.12
C ALA A 81 14.32 -12.52 -9.80
N ILE A 82 13.83 -13.06 -8.68
CA ILE A 82 14.02 -12.45 -7.35
C ILE A 82 15.47 -12.63 -6.89
N CYS A 83 16.01 -13.85 -6.94
CA CYS A 83 17.35 -14.17 -6.46
C CYS A 83 18.45 -13.38 -7.21
N GLU A 84 18.28 -13.16 -8.51
CA GLU A 84 19.24 -12.43 -9.35
C GLU A 84 19.00 -10.91 -9.38
N SER A 85 17.93 -10.43 -8.73
CA SER A 85 17.64 -9.01 -8.69
C SER A 85 18.75 -8.23 -7.98
N ARG A 86 19.05 -7.01 -8.45
CA ARG A 86 20.05 -6.12 -7.82
C ARG A 86 19.69 -5.72 -6.39
N GLN A 87 18.42 -5.89 -6.01
CA GLN A 87 17.88 -5.55 -4.70
C GLN A 87 17.82 -6.77 -3.77
N PHE A 88 18.19 -7.96 -4.26
CA PHE A 88 18.20 -9.18 -3.45
C PHE A 88 19.19 -9.06 -2.29
N ILE A 89 18.74 -9.43 -1.09
CA ILE A 89 19.56 -9.44 0.12
C ILE A 89 19.86 -10.88 0.49
N GLY A 90 21.07 -11.33 0.18
CA GLY A 90 21.57 -12.64 0.55
C GLY A 90 22.49 -13.24 -0.52
N PRO A 91 23.05 -14.44 -0.27
CA PRO A 91 23.84 -15.13 -1.28
C PRO A 91 22.94 -15.69 -2.38
N VAL A 92 23.11 -15.21 -3.61
CA VAL A 92 22.34 -15.65 -4.79
C VAL A 92 22.38 -17.17 -4.96
N ALA A 93 23.57 -17.78 -4.84
CA ALA A 93 23.73 -19.23 -4.96
C ALA A 93 22.91 -20.01 -3.92
N THR A 94 22.81 -19.49 -2.70
CA THR A 94 21.97 -20.08 -1.65
C THR A 94 20.49 -19.94 -2.00
N CYS A 95 20.07 -18.76 -2.47
CA CYS A 95 18.69 -18.49 -2.88
C CYS A 95 18.22 -19.45 -3.97
N LEU A 96 19.00 -19.61 -5.04
CA LEU A 96 18.70 -20.50 -6.15
C LEU A 96 18.62 -21.99 -5.74
N ALA A 97 19.40 -22.39 -4.74
CA ALA A 97 19.36 -23.76 -4.19
C ALA A 97 18.22 -24.00 -3.19
N SER A 98 17.52 -22.95 -2.76
CA SER A 98 16.69 -22.99 -1.54
C SER A 98 15.25 -23.47 -1.71
N HIS A 99 14.78 -23.64 -2.95
CA HIS A 99 13.44 -24.15 -3.30
C HIS A 99 12.33 -23.60 -2.39
N PRO A 100 12.09 -22.28 -2.38
CA PRO A 100 11.12 -21.65 -1.50
C PRO A 100 9.69 -22.15 -1.76
N ALA A 101 8.93 -22.34 -0.69
CA ALA A 101 7.56 -22.85 -0.78
C ALA A 101 6.52 -21.78 -1.16
N ALA A 102 6.90 -20.50 -1.07
CA ALA A 102 6.05 -19.39 -1.48
C ALA A 102 6.89 -18.13 -1.77
N ILE A 103 6.30 -17.23 -2.56
CA ILE A 103 6.69 -15.83 -2.68
C ILE A 103 5.58 -14.98 -2.06
N VAL A 104 5.95 -13.98 -1.27
CA VAL A 104 5.02 -13.01 -0.67
C VAL A 104 5.35 -11.61 -1.20
N ASP A 105 4.36 -10.95 -1.80
CA ASP A 105 4.48 -9.57 -2.28
C ASP A 105 4.07 -8.59 -1.17
N LEU A 106 5.09 -7.96 -0.57
CA LEU A 106 4.96 -6.94 0.47
C LEU A 106 5.31 -5.54 -0.08
N ARG A 107 5.37 -5.38 -1.40
CA ARG A 107 5.64 -4.08 -2.02
C ARG A 107 4.45 -3.14 -1.81
N LEU A 108 4.71 -1.85 -2.00
CA LEU A 108 3.68 -0.82 -2.01
C LEU A 108 2.57 -1.17 -3.02
N ALA A 109 1.31 -0.93 -2.64
CA ALA A 109 0.16 -1.15 -3.50
C ALA A 109 -0.92 -0.07 -3.26
N ASN A 110 -1.74 0.18 -4.29
CA ASN A 110 -2.91 1.06 -4.21
C ASN A 110 -4.07 0.31 -3.52
N LEU A 111 -4.12 0.32 -2.18
CA LEU A 111 -5.01 -0.55 -1.40
C LEU A 111 -6.19 0.20 -0.74
N SER A 112 -6.02 1.49 -0.46
CA SER A 112 -6.85 2.18 0.51
C SER A 112 -7.71 3.27 -0.13
N ALA A 113 -8.94 3.37 0.38
CA ALA A 113 -9.88 4.44 0.10
C ALA A 113 -10.35 5.04 1.42
N THR A 114 -10.34 6.36 1.52
CA THR A 114 -10.70 7.06 2.76
C THR A 114 -11.56 8.26 2.42
N ARG A 115 -12.61 8.52 3.21
CA ARG A 115 -13.42 9.74 3.07
C ARG A 115 -13.45 10.49 4.38
N THR A 116 -13.15 11.78 4.33
CA THR A 116 -13.24 12.69 5.48
C THR A 116 -14.14 13.86 5.13
N ARG A 117 -14.95 14.31 6.08
CA ARG A 117 -15.85 15.45 5.91
C ARG A 117 -16.04 16.17 7.23
N GLY A 118 -16.22 17.48 7.18
CA GLY A 118 -16.33 18.28 8.39
C GLY A 118 -16.64 19.74 8.12
N LEU A 119 -16.67 20.49 9.22
CA LEU A 119 -16.76 21.94 9.23
C LEU A 119 -15.43 22.49 9.79
N ASP A 120 -14.90 23.55 9.17
CA ASP A 120 -13.86 24.42 9.73
C ASP A 120 -14.40 25.84 9.99
#